data_AF-A0A535ZC45-F1
#
_entry.id   AF-A0A535ZC45-F1
#
_cell.length_a   1.000
_cell.length_b   1.000
_cell.length_c   1.000
_cell.angle_alpha   90.00
_cell.angle_beta   90.00
_cell.angle_gamma   90.00
#
_symmetry.space_group_name_H-M   'P 1'
#
loop_
_entity.id
_entity.type
_entity.pdbx_description
1 polymer ?
#
loop_
_entity_poly.entity_id
_entity_poly.type
_entity_poly.pdbx_seq_one_letter_code
_entity_poly.pdbx_strand_id
1 'polypeptide(L)'
;MSLLIAPFARTALRRPALALAEEPDFDPRDVRRTVAALQRAANRAPSMGLLVRSDLAGLKVADVRRALSGLPSPGDYRVVIKPLRYRKRPHLSGLCEFDVARIIIRVPEPFRPFEELVYVNARRKPGAAMKFAWLSEKVRFRTRRDVLRFVYLHEWLHWYLREMRGRRAGAETACDRFALRNFRRRQVTVDDALEALQGTRMQSLPEMLRFAA
;
A
#
# COMPACT_ATOMS: atom_id res chain seq x y z
N MET A 1 -32.76 -10.84 -89.80
CA MET A 1 -32.30 -9.55 -89.25
C MET A 1 -33.36 -9.02 -88.29
N SER A 2 -33.31 -9.43 -87.02
CA SER A 2 -34.03 -8.80 -85.90
C SER A 2 -33.30 -9.18 -84.63
N LEU A 3 -32.67 -8.18 -84.00
CA LEU A 3 -32.01 -8.29 -82.70
C LEU A 3 -33.09 -8.26 -81.61
N LEU A 4 -33.22 -9.37 -80.85
CA LEU A 4 -34.01 -9.39 -79.62
C LEU A 4 -33.04 -9.48 -78.43
N ILE A 5 -32.93 -8.36 -77.74
CA ILE A 5 -32.20 -8.18 -76.48
C ILE A 5 -33.03 -8.83 -75.38
N ALA A 6 -32.56 -9.94 -74.81
CA ALA A 6 -33.12 -10.53 -73.61
C ALA A 6 -32.52 -9.85 -72.34
N PRO A 7 -33.33 -9.57 -71.31
CA PRO A 7 -32.87 -8.83 -70.14
C PRO A 7 -32.00 -9.68 -69.21
N PHE A 8 -30.95 -9.07 -68.67
CA PHE A 8 -30.11 -9.61 -67.62
C PHE A 8 -30.96 -9.94 -66.37
N ALA A 9 -31.15 -11.23 -66.10
CA ALA A 9 -31.65 -11.70 -64.81
C ALA A 9 -30.60 -11.39 -63.73
N ARG A 10 -30.89 -10.38 -62.90
CA ARG A 10 -30.13 -10.12 -61.67
C ARG A 10 -30.35 -11.29 -60.71
N THR A 11 -29.39 -12.18 -60.62
CA THR A 11 -29.29 -13.16 -59.54
C THR A 11 -29.14 -12.40 -58.22
N ALA A 12 -30.25 -12.23 -57.49
CA ALA A 12 -30.22 -11.73 -56.13
C ALA A 12 -29.56 -12.79 -55.24
N LEU A 13 -28.24 -12.73 -55.10
CA LEU A 13 -27.51 -13.41 -54.04
C LEU A 13 -27.99 -12.84 -52.70
N ARG A 14 -29.00 -13.50 -52.12
CA ARG A 14 -29.47 -13.25 -50.77
C ARG A 14 -28.33 -13.66 -49.83
N ARG A 15 -27.45 -12.71 -49.49
CA ARG A 15 -26.45 -12.91 -48.43
C ARG A 15 -27.21 -13.38 -47.18
N PRO A 16 -26.81 -14.50 -46.55
CA PRO A 16 -27.34 -14.80 -45.23
C PRO A 16 -26.97 -13.62 -44.33
N ALA A 17 -27.95 -13.08 -43.62
CA ALA A 17 -27.68 -12.14 -42.55
C ALA A 17 -26.78 -12.89 -41.56
N LEU A 18 -25.51 -12.53 -41.50
CA LEU A 18 -24.65 -12.86 -40.38
C LEU A 18 -25.38 -12.31 -39.16
N ALA A 19 -25.93 -13.19 -38.33
CA ALA A 19 -26.38 -12.81 -37.02
C ALA A 19 -25.16 -12.18 -36.35
N LEU A 20 -25.20 -10.85 -36.20
CA LEU A 20 -24.25 -10.14 -35.36
C LEU A 20 -24.43 -10.77 -33.99
N ALA A 21 -23.48 -11.61 -33.59
CA ALA A 21 -23.40 -12.10 -32.24
C ALA A 21 -23.49 -10.86 -31.35
N GLU A 22 -24.44 -10.87 -30.41
CA GLU A 22 -24.61 -9.79 -29.45
C GLU A 22 -23.23 -9.45 -28.89
N GLU A 23 -22.80 -8.21 -29.10
CA GLU A 23 -21.56 -7.68 -28.53
C GLU A 23 -21.57 -8.04 -27.04
N PRO A 24 -20.61 -8.84 -26.53
CA PRO A 24 -20.61 -9.18 -25.12
C PRO A 24 -20.54 -7.86 -24.35
N ASP A 25 -21.55 -7.61 -23.52
CA ASP A 25 -21.76 -6.38 -22.77
C ASP A 25 -20.42 -5.95 -22.13
N PHE A 26 -19.78 -4.95 -22.74
CA PHE A 26 -18.44 -4.53 -22.35
C PHE A 26 -18.58 -3.70 -21.08
N ASP A 27 -18.57 -4.35 -19.91
CA ASP A 27 -18.50 -3.67 -18.63
C ASP A 27 -17.03 -3.34 -18.30
N PRO A 28 -16.63 -2.06 -18.28
CA PRO A 28 -15.28 -1.64 -17.89
C PRO A 28 -14.91 -2.11 -16.47
N ARG A 29 -15.90 -2.41 -15.61
CA ARG A 29 -15.68 -2.93 -14.27
C ARG A 29 -15.23 -4.39 -14.30
N ASP A 30 -15.71 -5.20 -15.22
CA ASP A 30 -15.29 -6.59 -15.36
C ASP A 30 -13.90 -6.70 -15.96
N VAL A 31 -13.53 -5.79 -16.89
CA VAL A 31 -12.15 -5.62 -17.32
C VAL A 31 -11.25 -5.29 -16.13
N ARG A 32 -11.64 -4.32 -15.29
CA ARG A 32 -10.87 -3.95 -14.08
C ARG A 32 -10.75 -5.10 -13.08
N ARG A 33 -11.82 -5.86 -12.86
CA ARG A 33 -11.81 -7.05 -11.97
C ARG A 33 -10.91 -8.15 -12.51
N THR A 34 -10.92 -8.35 -13.83
CA THR A 34 -10.11 -9.37 -14.51
C THR A 34 -8.63 -9.00 -14.48
N VAL A 35 -8.28 -7.74 -14.76
CA VAL A 35 -6.91 -7.21 -14.59
C VAL A 35 -6.46 -7.35 -13.14
N ALA A 36 -7.32 -7.01 -12.17
CA ALA A 36 -7.02 -7.19 -10.75
C ALA A 36 -6.89 -8.67 -10.34
N ALA A 37 -7.61 -9.59 -10.98
CA ALA A 37 -7.47 -11.03 -10.74
C ALA A 37 -6.15 -11.58 -11.30
N LEU A 38 -5.77 -11.15 -12.51
CA LEU A 38 -4.49 -11.50 -13.13
C LEU A 38 -3.30 -10.94 -12.32
N GLN A 39 -3.39 -9.70 -11.85
CA GLN A 39 -2.40 -9.11 -10.94
C GLN A 39 -2.33 -9.88 -9.61
N ARG A 40 -3.47 -10.29 -9.03
CA ARG A 40 -3.47 -11.13 -7.81
C ARG A 40 -2.85 -12.50 -8.03
N ALA A 41 -3.04 -13.10 -9.21
CA ALA A 41 -2.41 -14.37 -9.57
C ALA A 41 -0.90 -14.22 -9.78
N ALA A 42 -0.44 -13.13 -10.42
CA ALA A 42 0.97 -12.78 -10.53
C ALA A 42 1.62 -12.56 -9.15
N ASN A 43 0.92 -11.87 -8.23
CA ASN A 43 1.35 -11.69 -6.84
C ASN A 43 1.34 -12.98 -5.99
N ARG A 44 0.73 -14.08 -6.48
CA ARG A 44 0.79 -15.42 -5.87
C ARG A 44 1.93 -16.28 -6.45
N ALA A 45 2.60 -15.83 -7.50
CA ALA A 45 3.81 -16.50 -7.98
C ALA A 45 4.90 -16.47 -6.90
N PRO A 46 5.82 -17.44 -6.86
CA PRO A 46 6.88 -17.49 -5.87
C PRO A 46 7.62 -16.17 -5.83
N SER A 47 7.69 -15.55 -4.65
CA SER A 47 8.26 -14.21 -4.49
C SER A 47 9.70 -14.20 -5.01
N MET A 48 9.93 -13.59 -6.17
CA MET A 48 11.23 -13.03 -6.49
C MET A 48 11.52 -12.06 -5.33
N GLY A 49 12.49 -12.39 -4.47
CA GLY A 49 12.68 -11.69 -3.19
C GLY A 49 12.70 -10.17 -3.33
N LEU A 50 12.33 -9.46 -2.25
CA LEU A 50 12.25 -7.99 -2.16
C LEU A 50 13.07 -7.23 -3.21
N LEU A 51 12.37 -6.57 -4.14
CA LEU A 51 12.97 -5.74 -5.19
C LEU A 51 13.49 -4.44 -4.56
N VAL A 52 14.76 -4.43 -4.18
CA VAL A 52 15.38 -3.31 -3.45
C VAL A 52 16.34 -2.53 -4.33
N ARG A 53 16.23 -1.20 -4.27
CA ARG A 53 17.23 -0.24 -4.76
C ARG A 53 17.65 0.68 -3.61
N SER A 54 18.94 1.04 -3.54
CA SER A 54 19.45 2.01 -2.56
C SER A 54 20.15 3.14 -3.29
N ASP A 55 19.68 4.38 -3.08
CA ASP A 55 20.35 5.62 -3.49
C ASP A 55 21.14 6.25 -2.31
N LEU A 56 21.18 5.58 -1.14
CA LEU A 56 21.90 6.06 0.04
C LEU A 56 23.37 5.62 -0.01
N ALA A 57 24.28 6.60 -0.06
CA ALA A 57 25.72 6.35 -0.04
C ALA A 57 26.13 5.53 1.20
N GLY A 58 26.96 4.50 0.99
CA GLY A 58 27.45 3.62 2.05
C GLY A 58 26.45 2.58 2.58
N LEU A 59 25.21 2.52 2.08
CA LEU A 59 24.25 1.48 2.42
C LEU A 59 24.03 0.51 1.26
N LYS A 60 24.56 -0.71 1.38
CA LYS A 60 24.46 -1.73 0.33
C LYS A 60 23.06 -2.34 0.30
N VAL A 61 22.60 -2.74 -0.90
CA VAL A 61 21.31 -3.42 -1.10
C VAL A 61 21.21 -4.70 -0.26
N ALA A 62 22.29 -5.46 -0.10
CA ALA A 62 22.33 -6.65 0.74
C ALA A 62 22.03 -6.34 2.23
N ASP A 63 22.50 -5.19 2.72
CA ASP A 63 22.24 -4.75 4.10
C ASP A 63 20.78 -4.36 4.29
N VAL A 64 20.18 -3.72 3.28
CA VAL A 64 18.75 -3.41 3.27
C VAL A 64 17.92 -4.70 3.26
N ARG A 65 18.23 -5.64 2.37
CA ARG A 65 17.55 -6.95 2.32
C ARG A 65 17.66 -7.69 3.65
N ARG A 66 18.85 -7.69 4.27
CA ARG A 66 19.04 -8.26 5.62
C ARG A 66 18.24 -7.51 6.69
N ALA A 67 18.20 -6.18 6.62
CA ALA A 67 17.44 -5.35 7.55
C ALA A 67 15.93 -5.57 7.43
N LEU A 68 15.41 -5.83 6.23
CA LEU A 68 13.99 -6.07 5.95
C LEU A 68 13.60 -7.56 5.93
N SER A 69 14.57 -8.47 6.13
CA SER A 69 14.28 -9.89 6.24
C SER A 69 13.29 -10.18 7.37
N GLY A 70 12.41 -11.15 7.14
CA GLY A 70 11.31 -11.52 8.03
C GLY A 70 10.14 -10.52 8.06
N LEU A 71 10.11 -9.53 7.17
CA LEU A 71 8.96 -8.63 7.00
C LEU A 71 8.08 -9.09 5.84
N PRO A 72 6.77 -8.78 5.85
CA PRO A 72 5.86 -9.17 4.79
C PRO A 72 6.25 -8.50 3.47
N SER A 73 6.14 -9.22 2.35
CA SER A 73 6.48 -8.70 1.01
C SER A 73 5.36 -7.78 0.48
N PRO A 74 5.66 -6.74 -0.31
CA PRO A 74 4.66 -5.88 -0.94
C PRO A 74 4.33 -6.34 -2.37
N GLY A 75 4.39 -7.67 -2.63
CA GLY A 75 4.28 -8.23 -3.97
C GLY A 75 5.36 -7.69 -4.90
N ASP A 76 4.93 -7.17 -6.06
CA ASP A 76 5.81 -6.65 -7.11
C ASP A 76 6.32 -5.21 -6.86
N TYR A 77 5.94 -4.57 -5.75
CA TYR A 77 6.37 -3.20 -5.48
C TYR A 77 7.88 -3.13 -5.23
N ARG A 78 8.52 -2.14 -5.85
CA ARG A 78 9.94 -1.84 -5.61
C ARG A 78 10.12 -1.06 -4.31
N VAL A 79 11.03 -1.50 -3.46
CA VAL A 79 11.48 -0.76 -2.27
C VAL A 79 12.70 0.09 -2.63
N VAL A 80 12.59 1.40 -2.48
CA VAL A 80 13.65 2.36 -2.83
C VAL A 80 14.09 3.12 -1.59
N ILE A 81 15.38 2.99 -1.24
CA ILE A 81 15.97 3.71 -0.12
C ILE A 81 16.57 5.02 -0.61
N LYS A 82 16.12 6.14 -0.03
CA LYS A 82 16.61 7.48 -0.36
C LYS A 82 17.20 8.17 0.88
N PRO A 83 18.20 9.07 0.72
CA PRO A 83 18.64 9.91 1.82
C PRO A 83 17.55 10.93 2.20
N LEU A 84 17.41 11.18 3.51
CA LEU A 84 16.63 12.27 4.08
C LEU A 84 17.57 13.31 4.67
N ARG A 85 17.75 14.42 3.96
CA ARG A 85 18.45 15.59 4.51
C ARG A 85 17.50 16.34 5.44
N TYR A 86 18.01 16.79 6.58
CA TYR A 86 17.24 17.51 7.58
C TYR A 86 18.02 18.72 8.10
N ARG A 87 17.30 19.79 8.47
CA ARG A 87 17.91 21.02 9.03
C ARG A 87 17.92 21.04 10.55
N LYS A 88 16.78 20.73 11.18
CA LYS A 88 16.61 20.83 12.64
C LYS A 88 16.95 19.52 13.35
N ARG A 89 16.26 18.44 12.98
CA ARG A 89 16.45 17.11 13.56
C ARG A 89 16.09 16.01 12.57
N PRO A 90 16.71 14.83 12.67
CA PRO A 90 16.26 13.64 11.94
C PRO A 90 14.81 13.30 12.34
N HIS A 91 14.08 12.70 11.40
CA HIS A 91 12.69 12.27 11.54
C HIS A 91 12.41 11.12 10.56
N LEU A 92 11.30 10.43 10.78
CA LEU A 92 10.80 9.37 9.91
C LEU A 92 10.14 9.99 8.67
N SER A 93 10.39 9.41 7.50
CA SER A 93 9.69 9.78 6.28
C SER A 93 9.68 8.61 5.30
N GLY A 94 8.49 8.27 4.85
CA GLY A 94 8.23 7.28 3.81
C GLY A 94 7.21 7.82 2.82
N LEU A 95 7.02 7.06 1.74
CA LEU A 95 5.91 7.28 0.81
C LEU A 95 5.64 5.99 0.02
N CYS A 96 4.39 5.57 -0.03
CA CYS A 96 3.90 4.59 -0.99
C CYS A 96 3.41 5.29 -2.27
N GLU A 97 4.17 5.18 -3.36
CA GLU A 97 3.78 5.65 -4.70
C GLU A 97 3.08 4.52 -5.45
N PHE A 98 1.76 4.48 -5.35
CA PHE A 98 0.96 3.38 -5.91
C PHE A 98 1.00 3.33 -7.43
N ASP A 99 0.95 4.47 -8.11
CA ASP A 99 0.83 4.54 -9.57
C ASP A 99 2.09 4.01 -10.29
N VAL A 100 3.22 3.93 -9.59
CA VAL A 100 4.50 3.42 -10.09
C VAL A 100 5.01 2.22 -9.29
N ALA A 101 4.12 1.57 -8.53
CA ALA A 101 4.39 0.38 -7.73
C ALA A 101 5.67 0.49 -6.89
N ARG A 102 5.75 1.50 -6.01
CA ARG A 102 6.97 1.81 -5.25
C ARG A 102 6.71 2.16 -3.80
N ILE A 103 7.53 1.62 -2.91
CA ILE A 103 7.65 2.06 -1.52
C ILE A 103 8.98 2.80 -1.37
N ILE A 104 8.92 4.08 -1.00
CA ILE A 104 10.10 4.90 -0.72
C ILE A 104 10.31 4.93 0.79
N ILE A 105 11.52 4.55 1.22
CA ILE A 105 11.97 4.72 2.59
C ILE A 105 13.04 5.80 2.60
N ARG A 106 12.83 6.87 3.36
CA ARG A 106 13.84 7.92 3.50
C ARG A 106 14.58 7.75 4.82
N VAL A 107 15.90 7.65 4.74
CA VAL A 107 16.78 7.43 5.90
C VAL A 107 17.54 8.72 6.22
N PRO A 108 17.49 9.23 7.46
CA PRO A 108 18.24 10.42 7.85
C PRO A 108 19.73 10.34 7.51
N GLU A 109 20.24 11.38 6.85
CA GLU A 109 21.64 11.50 6.45
C GLU A 109 22.17 12.92 6.76
N PRO A 110 23.25 13.07 7.58
CA PRO A 110 23.98 12.00 8.26
C PRO A 110 23.10 11.29 9.30
N PHE A 111 23.29 9.97 9.47
CA PHE A 111 22.52 9.25 10.49
C PHE A 111 23.03 9.57 11.90
N ARG A 112 22.14 10.02 12.77
CA ARG A 112 22.37 10.14 14.22
C ARG A 112 21.19 9.52 14.95
N PRO A 113 21.38 8.77 16.05
CA PRO A 113 20.28 8.28 16.87
C PRO A 113 19.36 9.42 17.30
N PHE A 114 18.05 9.19 17.27
CA PHE A 114 17.06 10.22 17.56
C PHE A 114 15.80 9.66 18.18
N GLU A 115 14.97 10.57 18.69
CA GLU A 115 13.67 10.26 19.26
C GLU A 115 12.56 10.95 18.49
N GLU A 116 11.48 10.22 18.26
CA GLU A 116 10.30 10.73 17.58
C GLU A 116 9.04 10.34 18.33
N LEU A 117 8.05 11.23 18.33
CA LEU A 117 6.73 10.96 18.87
C LEU A 117 5.93 10.23 17.79
N VAL A 118 5.50 9.01 18.09
CA VAL A 118 4.67 8.20 17.20
C VAL A 118 3.25 8.17 17.75
N TYR A 119 2.26 8.50 16.92
CA TYR A 119 0.86 8.60 17.36
C TYR A 119 0.14 7.28 17.19
N VAL A 120 -0.13 6.60 18.29
CA VAL A 120 -0.65 5.21 18.29
C VAL A 120 -2.17 5.14 18.42
N ASN A 121 -2.79 6.19 18.95
CA ASN A 121 -4.23 6.26 19.07
C ASN A 121 -4.73 7.71 19.05
N ALA A 122 -5.98 7.89 18.65
CA ALA A 122 -6.69 9.15 18.75
C ALA A 122 -8.12 8.85 19.21
N ARG A 123 -8.54 9.51 20.29
CA ARG A 123 -9.95 9.45 20.72
C ARG A 123 -10.58 10.81 20.57
N ARG A 124 -11.74 10.87 19.92
CA ARG A 124 -12.54 12.10 19.83
C ARG A 124 -12.98 12.51 21.24
N LYS A 125 -12.74 13.77 21.61
CA LYS A 125 -13.24 14.35 22.86
C LYS A 125 -14.75 14.59 22.73
N PRO A 126 -15.53 14.38 23.80
CA PRO A 126 -16.95 14.72 23.79
C PRO A 126 -17.15 16.23 23.53
N GLY A 127 -18.17 16.57 22.74
CA GLY A 127 -18.53 17.96 22.42
C GLY A 127 -18.81 18.20 20.93
N ALA A 128 -19.42 19.36 20.64
CA ALA A 128 -19.77 19.78 19.29
C ALA A 128 -18.53 20.03 18.41
N ALA A 129 -17.42 20.47 19.01
CA ALA A 129 -16.16 20.71 18.30
C ALA A 129 -15.43 19.40 17.97
N MET A 130 -14.84 19.31 16.77
CA MET A 130 -14.03 18.17 16.33
C MET A 130 -12.63 18.21 16.99
N LYS A 131 -12.57 17.84 18.28
CA LYS A 131 -11.33 17.79 19.07
C LYS A 131 -10.92 16.35 19.34
N PHE A 132 -9.62 16.08 19.32
CA PHE A 132 -9.05 14.76 19.58
C PHE A 132 -8.07 14.79 20.76
N ALA A 133 -8.05 13.72 21.56
CA ALA A 133 -6.98 13.38 22.49
C ALA A 133 -6.09 12.34 21.81
N TRP A 134 -4.84 12.71 21.58
CA TRP A 134 -3.86 11.85 20.94
C TRP A 134 -3.05 11.09 21.98
N LEU A 135 -2.91 9.79 21.78
CA LEU A 135 -1.96 8.96 22.52
C LEU A 135 -0.72 8.80 21.65
N SER A 136 0.43 9.19 22.19
CA SER A 136 1.71 9.07 21.52
C SER A 136 2.75 8.39 22.40
N GLU A 137 3.70 7.73 21.74
CA GLU A 137 4.87 7.12 22.38
C GLU A 137 6.13 7.81 21.88
N LYS A 138 7.08 8.08 22.80
CA LYS A 138 8.40 8.61 22.43
C LYS A 138 9.33 7.45 22.11
N VAL A 139 9.70 7.31 20.84
CA VAL A 139 10.40 6.14 20.33
C VAL A 139 11.82 6.52 19.93
N ARG A 140 12.81 5.78 20.46
CA ARG A 140 14.22 5.98 20.12
C ARG A 140 14.66 5.08 18.96
N PHE A 141 15.15 5.70 17.89
CA PHE A 141 15.75 5.06 16.72
C PHE A 141 17.27 5.07 16.88
N ARG A 142 17.86 3.90 17.14
CA ARG A 142 19.30 3.77 17.45
C ARG A 142 20.13 3.51 16.20
N THR A 143 19.52 2.89 15.20
CA THR A 143 20.24 2.42 14.00
C THR A 143 19.47 2.74 12.73
N ARG A 144 20.16 2.77 11.58
CA ARG A 144 19.50 2.83 10.26
C ARG A 144 18.52 1.67 10.07
N ARG A 145 18.80 0.48 10.64
CA ARG A 145 17.90 -0.68 10.61
C ARG A 145 16.55 -0.37 11.28
N ASP A 146 16.56 0.34 12.40
CA ASP A 146 15.32 0.73 13.09
C ASP A 146 14.44 1.58 12.17
N VAL A 147 15.03 2.60 11.53
CA VAL A 147 14.32 3.48 10.60
C VAL A 147 13.83 2.70 9.38
N LEU A 148 14.69 1.89 8.77
CA LEU A 148 14.34 1.07 7.61
C LEU A 148 13.11 0.20 7.90
N ARG A 149 13.12 -0.53 9.02
CA ARG A 149 12.02 -1.44 9.37
C ARG A 149 10.76 -0.68 9.76
N PHE A 150 10.88 0.40 10.51
CA PHE A 150 9.72 1.18 10.94
C PHE A 150 9.00 1.80 9.74
N VAL A 151 9.74 2.57 8.93
CA VAL A 151 9.16 3.23 7.75
C VAL A 151 8.64 2.19 6.76
N TYR A 152 9.38 1.09 6.54
CA TYR A 152 8.89 0.02 5.68
C TYR A 152 7.55 -0.55 6.15
N LEU A 153 7.41 -0.88 7.43
CA LEU A 153 6.18 -1.46 7.96
C LEU A 153 5.01 -0.47 7.90
N HIS A 154 5.27 0.81 8.15
CA HIS A 154 4.28 1.87 8.02
C HIS A 154 3.76 1.94 6.57
N GLU A 155 4.66 2.07 5.59
CA GLU A 155 4.29 2.15 4.18
C GLU A 155 3.73 0.82 3.63
N TRP A 156 4.21 -0.32 4.13
CA TRP A 156 3.68 -1.62 3.76
C TRP A 156 2.23 -1.76 4.20
N LEU A 157 1.83 -1.22 5.35
CA LEU A 157 0.42 -1.28 5.77
C LEU A 157 -0.46 -0.38 4.88
N HIS A 158 0.04 0.79 4.49
CA HIS A 158 -0.64 1.63 3.48
C HIS A 158 -0.84 0.87 2.16
N TRP A 159 0.22 0.20 1.69
CA TRP A 159 0.16 -0.71 0.54
C TRP A 159 -0.89 -1.81 0.72
N TYR A 160 -0.83 -2.55 1.83
CA TYR A 160 -1.72 -3.66 2.12
C TYR A 160 -3.19 -3.22 2.18
N LEU A 161 -3.48 -2.07 2.81
CA LEU A 161 -4.83 -1.54 2.89
C LEU A 161 -5.41 -1.20 1.52
N ARG A 162 -4.62 -0.59 0.63
CA ARG A 162 -5.09 -0.22 -0.71
C ARG A 162 -5.13 -1.41 -1.65
N GLU A 163 -4.02 -2.10 -1.84
CA GLU A 163 -3.88 -3.12 -2.88
C GLU A 163 -4.53 -4.45 -2.48
N MET A 164 -4.41 -4.86 -1.21
CA MET A 164 -4.91 -6.17 -0.78
C MET A 164 -6.32 -6.12 -0.18
N ARG A 165 -6.71 -4.98 0.42
CA ARG A 165 -8.01 -4.83 1.09
C ARG A 165 -8.99 -3.90 0.36
N GLY A 166 -8.56 -3.22 -0.70
CA GLY A 166 -9.40 -2.27 -1.46
C GLY A 166 -9.89 -1.09 -0.63
N ARG A 167 -9.19 -0.74 0.46
CA ARG A 167 -9.53 0.36 1.37
C ARG A 167 -8.70 1.60 1.04
N ARG A 168 -9.11 2.76 1.55
CA ARG A 168 -8.26 3.96 1.50
C ARG A 168 -6.98 3.73 2.32
N ALA A 169 -5.83 4.12 1.77
CA ALA A 169 -4.53 4.12 2.44
C ALA A 169 -4.39 5.26 3.48
N GLY A 170 -5.47 5.60 4.20
CA GLY A 170 -5.54 6.79 5.07
C GLY A 170 -5.51 6.47 6.56
N ALA A 171 -5.05 5.28 6.95
CA ALA A 171 -5.11 4.80 8.33
C ALA A 171 -3.80 5.08 9.09
N GLU A 172 -3.31 6.32 9.07
CA GLU A 172 -2.00 6.72 9.62
C GLU A 172 -1.74 6.19 11.03
N THR A 173 -2.70 6.38 11.95
CA THR A 173 -2.59 5.90 13.33
C THR A 173 -2.48 4.37 13.43
N ALA A 174 -3.11 3.62 12.51
CA ALA A 174 -2.97 2.17 12.46
C ALA A 174 -1.62 1.76 11.86
N CYS A 175 -1.12 2.47 10.85
CA CYS A 175 0.21 2.28 10.26
C CYS A 175 1.31 2.55 11.29
N ASP A 176 1.22 3.65 12.02
CA ASP A 176 2.12 4.00 13.12
C ASP A 176 2.13 2.94 14.22
N ARG A 177 0.94 2.52 14.67
CA ARG A 177 0.80 1.47 15.69
C ARG A 177 1.39 0.13 15.22
N PHE A 178 1.10 -0.26 13.98
CA PHE A 178 1.63 -1.47 13.38
C PHE A 178 3.16 -1.43 13.30
N ALA A 179 3.72 -0.35 12.77
CA ALA A 179 5.16 -0.16 12.68
C ALA A 179 5.82 -0.18 14.06
N LEU A 180 5.26 0.55 15.02
CA LEU A 180 5.78 0.68 16.37
C LEU A 180 5.88 -0.66 17.10
N ARG A 181 4.83 -1.48 17.04
CA ARG A 181 4.82 -2.80 17.69
C ARG A 181 5.82 -3.78 17.07
N ASN A 182 6.17 -3.59 15.80
CA ASN A 182 6.79 -4.64 15.00
C ASN A 182 8.20 -4.35 14.48
N PHE A 183 8.64 -3.09 14.39
CA PHE A 183 9.91 -2.76 13.72
C PHE A 183 11.16 -3.42 14.32
N ARG A 184 11.13 -3.79 15.61
CA ARG A 184 12.23 -4.51 16.27
C ARG A 184 12.10 -6.03 16.26
N ARG A 185 10.92 -6.57 15.96
CA ARG A 185 10.71 -8.03 15.88
C ARG A 185 11.54 -8.61 14.75
N ARG A 186 11.81 -9.92 14.76
CA ARG A 186 12.50 -10.61 13.66
C ARG A 186 11.54 -10.94 12.52
N GLN A 187 10.42 -11.56 12.87
CA GLN A 187 9.35 -11.93 11.96
C GLN A 187 8.13 -11.04 12.21
N VAL A 188 7.49 -10.60 11.13
CA VAL A 188 6.21 -9.89 11.11
C VAL A 188 5.37 -10.52 10.00
N THR A 189 4.07 -10.65 10.23
CA THR A 189 3.12 -11.36 9.39
C THR A 189 1.90 -10.49 9.10
N VAL A 190 1.02 -10.99 8.24
CA VAL A 190 -0.27 -10.34 7.97
C VAL A 190 -1.17 -10.35 9.21
N ASP A 191 -1.05 -11.33 10.11
CA ASP A 191 -1.85 -11.39 11.33
C ASP A 191 -1.54 -10.22 12.27
N ASP A 192 -0.27 -9.83 12.38
CA ASP A 192 0.15 -8.64 13.14
C ASP A 192 -0.50 -7.36 12.57
N ALA A 193 -0.72 -7.31 11.26
CA ALA A 193 -1.41 -6.20 10.61
C ALA A 193 -2.92 -6.21 10.92
N LEU A 194 -3.54 -7.39 10.91
CA LEU A 194 -4.94 -7.54 11.27
C LEU A 194 -5.20 -7.14 12.74
N GLU A 195 -4.31 -7.51 13.66
CA GLU A 195 -4.38 -7.11 15.07
C GLU A 195 -4.29 -5.57 15.21
N ALA A 196 -3.34 -4.94 14.52
CA ALA A 196 -3.18 -3.48 14.55
C ALA A 196 -4.44 -2.74 14.05
N LEU A 197 -5.13 -3.31 13.06
CA LEU A 197 -6.38 -2.79 12.49
C LEU A 197 -7.61 -3.03 13.37
N GLN A 198 -7.63 -4.09 14.19
CA GLN A 198 -8.74 -4.35 15.12
C GLN A 198 -8.83 -3.28 16.21
N GLY A 199 -7.68 -2.78 16.68
CA GLY A 199 -7.61 -1.63 17.60
C GLY A 199 -8.09 -0.30 16.99
N THR A 200 -8.54 -0.27 15.73
CA THR A 200 -9.08 0.92 15.05
C THR A 200 -10.59 1.08 15.26
N ARG A 201 -11.30 0.10 15.86
CA ARG A 201 -12.62 0.39 16.43
C ARG A 201 -12.41 1.36 17.58
N MET A 202 -12.87 2.60 17.40
CA MET A 202 -12.81 3.71 18.36
C MET A 202 -13.31 3.24 19.74
N GLN A 203 -12.42 2.74 20.60
CA GLN A 203 -12.80 2.19 21.89
C GLN A 203 -13.29 3.32 22.80
N SER A 204 -14.46 3.13 23.40
CA SER A 204 -14.94 3.95 24.49
C SER A 204 -14.12 3.67 25.76
N LEU A 205 -13.77 4.72 26.52
CA LEU A 205 -13.11 4.54 27.82
C LEU A 205 -14.01 3.72 28.75
N PRO A 206 -13.44 2.83 29.59
CA PRO A 206 -14.13 2.29 30.76
C PRO A 206 -14.57 3.43 31.68
N GLU A 207 -15.74 3.24 32.31
CA GLU A 207 -16.44 4.27 33.08
C GLU A 207 -15.63 4.82 34.27
N MET A 208 -14.64 4.07 34.74
CA MET A 208 -13.77 4.40 35.87
C MET A 208 -12.80 5.57 35.64
N LEU A 209 -12.56 6.01 34.40
CA LEU A 209 -11.69 7.16 34.09
C LEU A 209 -12.47 8.46 33.85
N ARG A 210 -13.73 8.55 34.29
CA ARG A 210 -14.57 9.76 34.17
C ARG A 210 -14.26 10.87 35.19
N PHE A 211 -13.31 10.69 36.11
CA PHE A 211 -13.00 11.72 37.11
C PHE A 211 -11.63 12.35 36.89
N ALA A 212 -11.65 13.55 36.31
CA ALA A 212 -10.83 14.73 36.60
C ALA A 212 -11.14 15.80 35.55
N ALA A 213 -12.17 16.60 35.82
CA ALA A 213 -12.40 17.91 35.23
C ALA A 213 -12.54 18.90 36.39
#